data_AF-A0A536MIY7-F1
#
_entry.id   AF-A0A536MIY7-F1
#
_cell.length_a   1.000
_cell.length_b   1.000
_cell.length_c   1.000
_cell.angle_alpha   90.00
_cell.angle_beta   90.00
_cell.angle_gamma   90.00
#
_symmetry.space_group_name_H-M   'P 1'
#
loop_
_entity.id
_entity.type
_entity.pdbx_description
1 polymer ?
#
loop_
_entity_poly.entity_id
_entity_poly.type
_entity_poly.pdbx_seq_one_letter_code
_entity_poly.pdbx_strand_id
1 'polypeptide(L)'
;MRMPTWLSLDEAAKRLSVHPATLREWADKGQIRTFRTPGGHRRFSEVDVAHLGAHAKPDLSLLLHATVGHARIATSGGRLASESWYARFDEVAKVRQRELGMQLVQLLVSFLSDGGHDWSAEIKQLGARYAELARDAGLSLGDAMRAFHLFEGIVRTSVAELGAAKVGRADLEENVGWFLNEVRVAMVEAFS
;
A
#
# COMPACT_ATOMS: atom_id res chain seq x y z
N MET A 1 -12.47 1.46 38.55
CA MET A 1 -12.62 0.46 37.46
C MET A 1 -13.60 1.04 36.44
N ARG A 2 -13.15 1.45 35.25
CA ARG A 2 -14.08 1.96 34.21
C ARG A 2 -14.98 0.81 33.78
N MET A 3 -16.31 1.04 33.77
CA MET A 3 -17.25 0.05 33.24
C MET A 3 -16.96 -0.20 31.75
N PRO A 4 -17.12 -1.43 31.24
CA PRO A 4 -16.95 -1.70 29.82
C PRO A 4 -17.97 -0.87 29.03
N THR A 5 -17.46 0.04 28.21
CA THR A 5 -18.29 0.79 27.25
C THR A 5 -18.69 -0.14 26.12
N TRP A 6 -19.93 0.01 25.66
CA TRP A 6 -20.49 -0.81 24.61
C TRP A 6 -20.95 0.04 23.44
N LEU A 7 -20.54 -0.33 22.23
CA LEU A 7 -20.80 0.42 21.00
C LEU A 7 -21.99 -0.17 20.26
N SER A 8 -22.72 0.68 19.54
CA SER A 8 -23.65 0.22 18.50
C SER A 8 -22.88 -0.43 17.34
N LEU A 9 -23.61 -1.14 16.48
CA LEU A 9 -23.04 -1.73 15.27
C LEU A 9 -22.37 -0.69 14.38
N ASP A 10 -23.03 0.44 14.13
CA ASP A 10 -22.52 1.48 13.24
C ASP A 10 -21.30 2.19 13.82
N GLU A 11 -21.30 2.45 15.14
CA GLU A 11 -20.12 3.01 15.82
C GLU A 11 -18.93 2.07 15.77
N ALA A 12 -19.14 0.78 16.03
CA ALA A 12 -18.09 -0.22 16.01
C ALA A 12 -17.57 -0.47 14.58
N ALA A 13 -18.46 -0.59 13.59
CA ALA A 13 -18.11 -0.77 12.19
C ALA A 13 -17.32 0.43 11.64
N LYS A 14 -17.74 1.65 11.99
CA LYS A 14 -17.03 2.89 11.63
C LYS A 14 -15.66 3.00 12.28
N ARG A 15 -15.50 2.53 13.53
CA ARG A 15 -14.21 2.52 14.22
C ARG A 15 -13.24 1.48 13.65
N LEU A 16 -13.76 0.37 13.14
CA LEU A 16 -12.98 -0.70 12.49
C LEU A 16 -12.81 -0.50 10.98
N SER A 17 -13.47 0.50 10.38
CA SER A 17 -13.51 0.73 8.93
C SER A 17 -13.95 -0.51 8.13
N VAL A 18 -14.87 -1.31 8.68
CA VAL A 18 -15.43 -2.50 8.02
C VAL A 18 -16.92 -2.32 7.76
N HIS A 19 -17.46 -3.08 6.81
CA HIS A 19 -18.90 -3.10 6.58
C HIS A 19 -19.63 -3.72 7.80
N PRO A 20 -20.82 -3.21 8.19
CA PRO A 20 -21.59 -3.77 9.31
C PRO A 20 -21.90 -5.27 9.18
N ALA A 21 -21.97 -5.81 7.97
CA ALA A 21 -22.13 -7.25 7.73
C ALA A 21 -20.91 -8.07 8.20
N THR A 22 -19.69 -7.62 7.87
CA THR A 22 -18.43 -8.23 8.30
C THR A 22 -18.31 -8.25 9.82
N LEU A 23 -18.67 -7.14 10.47
CA LEU A 23 -18.65 -7.06 11.93
C LEU A 23 -19.67 -7.99 12.61
N ARG A 24 -20.83 -8.23 11.98
CA ARG A 24 -21.79 -9.25 12.45
C ARG A 24 -21.22 -10.65 12.33
N GLU A 25 -20.58 -10.97 11.20
CA GLU A 25 -19.93 -12.26 10.98
C GLU A 25 -18.83 -12.54 12.01
N TRP A 26 -17.99 -11.55 12.32
CA TRP A 26 -16.96 -11.68 13.37
C TRP A 26 -17.55 -11.95 14.74
N ALA A 27 -18.65 -11.28 15.08
CA ALA A 27 -19.36 -11.52 16.32
C ALA A 27 -20.02 -12.91 16.36
N ASP A 28 -20.58 -13.39 15.25
CA ASP A 28 -21.16 -14.73 15.14
C ASP A 28 -20.08 -15.82 15.26
N LYS A 29 -18.86 -15.53 14.80
CA LYS A 29 -17.66 -16.38 14.98
C LYS A 29 -16.98 -16.22 16.35
N GLY A 30 -17.52 -15.40 17.25
CA GLY A 30 -16.97 -15.17 18.59
C GLY A 30 -15.65 -14.38 18.64
N GLN A 31 -15.25 -13.73 17.53
CA GLN A 31 -14.01 -12.95 17.45
C GLN A 31 -14.10 -11.59 18.13
N ILE A 32 -15.32 -11.13 18.43
CA ILE A 32 -15.57 -9.90 19.18
C ILE A 32 -16.69 -10.13 20.19
N ARG A 33 -16.49 -9.70 21.44
CA ARG A 33 -17.52 -9.85 22.47
C ARG A 33 -18.70 -8.95 22.15
N THR A 34 -19.90 -9.53 22.24
CA THR A 34 -21.15 -8.82 22.07
C THR A 34 -22.14 -9.15 23.18
N PHE A 35 -23.09 -8.24 23.39
CA PHE A 35 -24.29 -8.54 24.17
C PHE A 35 -25.52 -7.99 23.46
N ARG A 36 -26.71 -8.46 23.84
CA ARG A 36 -27.98 -7.93 23.36
C ARG A 36 -28.65 -7.11 24.44
N THR A 37 -29.14 -5.93 24.08
CA THR A 37 -30.00 -5.14 24.98
C THR A 37 -31.38 -5.82 25.10
N PRO A 38 -32.20 -5.45 26.10
CA PRO A 38 -33.58 -5.94 26.21
C PRO A 38 -34.44 -5.71 24.96
N GLY A 39 -34.12 -4.68 24.16
CA GLY A 39 -34.74 -4.41 22.86
C GLY A 39 -34.17 -5.21 21.67
N GLY A 40 -33.27 -6.18 21.92
CA GLY A 40 -32.73 -7.08 20.90
C GLY A 40 -31.54 -6.54 20.09
N HIS A 41 -31.15 -5.28 20.28
CA HIS A 41 -30.02 -4.69 19.56
C HIS A 41 -28.68 -5.26 20.05
N ARG A 42 -27.84 -5.71 19.11
CA ARG A 42 -26.48 -6.18 19.40
C ARG A 42 -25.57 -4.99 19.69
N ARG A 43 -24.74 -5.12 20.72
CA ARG A 43 -23.74 -4.16 21.16
C ARG A 43 -22.37 -4.81 21.22
N PHE A 44 -21.33 -4.05 20.93
CA PHE A 44 -19.96 -4.54 20.73
C PHE A 44 -19.02 -3.96 21.79
N SER A 45 -18.13 -4.79 22.34
CA SER A 45 -17.16 -4.35 23.36
C SER A 45 -16.22 -3.29 22.81
N GLU A 46 -16.19 -2.09 23.40
CA GLU A 46 -15.28 -1.02 22.97
C GLU A 46 -13.80 -1.45 23.07
N VAL A 47 -13.46 -2.24 24.09
CA VAL A 47 -12.10 -2.76 24.29
C VAL A 47 -11.72 -3.70 23.16
N ASP A 48 -12.60 -4.62 22.77
CA ASP A 48 -12.31 -5.57 21.68
C ASP A 48 -12.30 -4.85 20.33
N VAL A 49 -13.17 -3.85 20.14
CA VAL A 49 -13.15 -2.99 18.95
C VAL A 49 -11.81 -2.24 18.85
N ALA A 50 -11.30 -1.71 19.97
CA ALA A 50 -10.00 -1.03 19.98
C ALA A 50 -8.84 -2.01 19.74
N HIS A 51 -8.87 -3.19 20.37
CA HIS A 51 -7.88 -4.24 20.14
C HIS A 51 -7.89 -4.73 18.69
N LEU A 52 -9.06 -5.04 18.13
CA LEU A 52 -9.20 -5.45 16.74
C LEU A 52 -8.77 -4.33 15.79
N GLY A 53 -9.07 -3.06 16.07
CA GLY A 53 -8.58 -1.93 15.27
C GLY A 53 -7.06 -1.77 15.32
N ALA A 54 -6.44 -2.02 16.47
CA ALA A 54 -4.98 -2.01 16.61
C ALA A 54 -4.28 -3.19 15.93
N HIS A 55 -5.00 -4.30 15.71
CA HIS A 55 -4.49 -5.52 15.06
C HIS A 55 -5.09 -5.74 13.65
N ALA A 56 -5.93 -4.83 13.18
CA ALA A 56 -6.50 -4.88 11.85
C ALA A 56 -5.37 -4.57 10.90
N LYS A 57 -4.82 -5.61 10.27
CA LYS A 57 -3.88 -5.42 9.18
C LYS A 57 -4.59 -4.56 8.13
N PRO A 58 -3.99 -3.43 7.68
CA PRO A 58 -4.56 -2.68 6.58
C PRO A 58 -4.80 -3.64 5.42
N ASP A 59 -5.94 -3.50 4.74
CA ASP A 59 -6.19 -4.29 3.54
C ASP A 59 -5.21 -3.82 2.45
N LEU A 60 -4.06 -4.47 2.40
CA LEU A 60 -2.98 -4.14 1.47
C LEU A 60 -3.40 -4.38 0.00
N SER A 61 -4.50 -5.10 -0.25
CA SER A 61 -5.07 -5.19 -1.60
C SER A 61 -5.62 -3.83 -2.08
N LEU A 62 -6.06 -2.97 -1.17
CA LEU A 62 -6.48 -1.60 -1.49
C LEU A 62 -5.30 -0.74 -1.94
N LEU A 63 -4.07 -1.03 -1.49
CA LEU A 63 -2.86 -0.36 -1.99
C LEU A 63 -2.63 -0.63 -3.46
N LEU A 64 -2.75 -1.89 -3.88
CA LEU A 64 -2.65 -2.26 -5.30
C LEU A 64 -3.67 -1.49 -6.13
N HIS A 65 -4.94 -1.49 -5.71
CA HIS A 65 -6.00 -0.79 -6.43
C HIS A 65 -5.78 0.73 -6.50
N ALA A 66 -5.42 1.36 -5.38
CA ALA A 66 -5.14 2.79 -5.31
C ALA A 66 -3.97 3.17 -6.22
N THR A 67 -2.86 2.41 -6.18
CA THR A 67 -1.68 2.67 -7.01
C THR A 67 -1.97 2.54 -8.50
N VAL A 68 -2.75 1.53 -8.92
CA VAL A 68 -3.20 1.41 -10.30
C VAL A 68 -4.06 2.61 -10.72
N GLY A 69 -4.98 3.04 -9.86
CA GLY A 69 -5.81 4.22 -10.07
C GLY A 69 -4.98 5.48 -10.31
N HIS A 70 -4.03 5.78 -9.42
CA HIS A 70 -3.14 6.94 -9.54
C HIS A 70 -2.22 6.86 -10.76
N ALA A 71 -1.68 5.68 -11.06
CA ALA A 71 -0.85 5.48 -12.26
C ALA A 71 -1.64 5.78 -13.54
N ARG A 72 -2.91 5.36 -13.60
CA ARG A 72 -3.81 5.67 -14.73
C ARG A 72 -4.05 7.17 -14.84
N ILE A 73 -4.33 7.86 -13.73
CA ILE A 73 -4.53 9.32 -13.70
C ILE A 73 -3.26 10.05 -14.18
N ALA A 74 -2.09 9.66 -13.69
CA ALA A 74 -0.82 10.27 -14.10
C ALA A 74 -0.53 10.09 -15.60
N THR A 75 -0.96 8.95 -16.17
CA THR A 75 -0.81 8.66 -17.61
C THR A 75 -1.82 9.43 -18.45
N SER A 76 -3.11 9.39 -18.08
CA SER A 76 -4.20 10.04 -18.82
C SER A 76 -4.19 11.57 -18.69
N GLY A 77 -3.67 12.11 -17.57
CA GLY A 77 -3.59 13.54 -17.30
C GLY A 77 -2.43 14.26 -18.01
N GLY A 78 -1.66 13.58 -18.85
CA GLY A 78 -0.56 14.18 -19.63
C GLY A 78 0.71 14.50 -18.84
N ARG A 79 0.73 14.29 -17.51
CA ARG A 79 1.90 14.53 -16.65
C ARG A 79 3.13 13.72 -17.07
N LEU A 80 2.93 12.46 -17.45
CA LEU A 80 4.02 11.63 -17.99
C LEU A 80 4.48 12.13 -19.37
N ALA A 81 3.56 12.64 -20.19
CA ALA A 81 3.87 13.12 -21.53
C ALA A 81 4.74 14.39 -21.56
N SER A 82 4.76 15.18 -20.47
CA SER A 82 5.65 16.35 -20.35
C SER A 82 7.08 16.01 -19.95
N GLU A 83 7.36 14.77 -19.57
CA GLU A 83 8.67 14.35 -19.10
C GLU A 83 9.57 13.92 -20.27
N SER A 84 10.75 14.55 -20.41
CA SER A 84 11.67 14.29 -21.53
C SER A 84 12.19 12.85 -21.58
N TRP A 85 12.35 12.20 -20.43
CA TRP A 85 12.74 10.79 -20.33
C TRP A 85 11.61 9.85 -20.77
N TYR A 86 10.35 10.22 -20.58
CA TYR A 86 9.20 9.38 -20.95
C TYR A 86 9.05 9.31 -22.47
N ALA A 87 9.41 10.38 -23.19
CA ALA A 87 9.45 10.39 -24.65
C ALA A 87 10.50 9.40 -25.24
N ARG A 88 11.48 8.95 -24.45
CA ARG A 88 12.47 7.94 -24.89
C ARG A 88 11.93 6.52 -24.84
N PHE A 89 10.84 6.28 -24.12
CA PHE A 89 10.25 4.94 -24.07
C PHE A 89 9.44 4.69 -25.35
N ASP A 90 9.82 3.63 -26.07
CA ASP A 90 8.94 3.03 -27.07
C ASP A 90 7.79 2.26 -26.37
N GLU A 91 6.87 1.70 -27.16
CA GLU A 91 5.73 0.97 -26.58
C GLU A 91 6.17 -0.27 -25.78
N VAL A 92 7.28 -0.91 -26.16
CA VAL A 92 7.82 -2.08 -25.46
C VAL A 92 8.35 -1.67 -24.08
N ALA A 93 9.13 -0.60 -23.99
CA ALA A 93 9.63 -0.05 -22.74
C ALA A 93 8.48 0.44 -21.84
N LYS A 94 7.42 1.04 -22.41
CA LYS A 94 6.22 1.41 -21.63
C LYS A 94 5.50 0.19 -21.06
N VAL A 95 5.39 -0.91 -21.81
CA VAL A 95 4.80 -2.16 -21.30
C VAL A 95 5.65 -2.74 -20.18
N ARG A 96 6.95 -2.92 -20.40
CA ARG A 96 7.89 -3.41 -19.38
C ARG A 96 7.89 -2.54 -18.12
N GLN A 97 7.77 -1.22 -18.28
CA GLN A 97 7.69 -0.32 -17.14
C GLN A 97 6.43 -0.52 -16.31
N ARG A 98 5.28 -0.75 -16.96
CA ARG A 98 4.02 -1.05 -16.25
C ARG A 98 4.11 -2.38 -15.50
N GLU A 99 4.73 -3.39 -16.11
CA GLU A 99 4.96 -4.69 -15.49
C GLU A 99 5.87 -4.57 -14.26
N LEU A 100 7.00 -3.86 -14.37
CA LEU A 100 7.89 -3.61 -13.23
C LEU A 100 7.21 -2.80 -12.13
N GLY A 101 6.46 -1.75 -12.49
CA GLY A 101 5.66 -0.98 -11.55
C GLY A 101 4.66 -1.84 -10.77
N MET A 102 3.98 -2.76 -11.46
CA MET A 102 3.05 -3.70 -10.81
C MET A 102 3.77 -4.67 -9.86
N GLN A 103 4.90 -5.21 -10.30
CA GLN A 103 5.71 -6.13 -9.48
C GLN A 103 6.28 -5.44 -8.25
N LEU A 104 6.67 -4.16 -8.36
CA LEU A 104 7.09 -3.35 -7.21
C LEU A 104 5.98 -3.25 -6.16
N VAL A 105 4.74 -2.97 -6.57
CA VAL A 105 3.63 -2.83 -5.62
C VAL A 105 3.27 -4.19 -4.99
N GLN A 106 3.32 -5.28 -5.76
CA GLN A 106 3.10 -6.63 -5.23
C GLN A 106 4.17 -7.03 -4.22
N LEU A 107 5.44 -6.72 -4.52
CA LEU A 107 6.55 -6.97 -3.60
C LEU A 107 6.41 -6.11 -2.34
N LEU A 108 6.01 -4.85 -2.48
CA LEU A 108 5.72 -3.96 -1.34
C LEU A 108 4.61 -4.50 -0.45
N VAL A 109 3.50 -4.99 -1.02
CA VAL A 109 2.42 -5.63 -0.25
C VAL A 109 2.92 -6.85 0.52
N SER A 110 3.76 -7.66 -0.12
CA SER A 110 4.34 -8.86 0.50
C SER A 110 5.30 -8.48 1.64
N PHE A 111 6.18 -7.50 1.40
CA PHE A 111 7.08 -6.90 2.39
C PHE A 111 6.35 -6.39 3.63
N LEU A 112 5.27 -5.63 3.44
CA LEU A 112 4.46 -5.09 4.54
C LEU A 112 3.69 -6.18 5.30
N SER A 113 3.49 -7.35 4.70
CA SER A 113 2.75 -8.46 5.31
C SER A 113 3.62 -9.36 6.19
N ASP A 114 4.93 -9.41 5.91
CA ASP A 114 5.89 -10.31 6.55
C ASP A 114 7.22 -9.60 6.85
N GLY A 115 7.28 -8.96 8.03
CA GLY A 115 8.50 -8.31 8.52
C GLY A 115 9.57 -9.27 9.06
N GLY A 116 9.33 -10.58 9.06
CA GLY A 116 10.31 -11.59 9.49
C GLY A 116 11.16 -12.15 8.35
N HIS A 117 10.74 -11.94 7.10
CA HIS A 117 11.46 -12.38 5.90
C HIS A 117 12.58 -11.41 5.52
N ASP A 118 13.73 -11.93 5.08
CA ASP A 118 14.81 -11.13 4.51
C ASP A 118 14.53 -10.86 3.03
N TRP A 119 14.01 -9.67 2.74
CA TRP A 119 13.63 -9.22 1.40
C TRP A 119 14.80 -8.70 0.55
N SER A 120 16.05 -8.78 1.04
CA SER A 120 17.21 -8.16 0.39
C SER A 120 17.47 -8.67 -1.01
N ALA A 121 17.24 -9.95 -1.28
CA ALA A 121 17.49 -10.56 -2.59
C ALA A 121 16.47 -10.09 -3.63
N GLU A 122 15.19 -10.08 -3.27
CA GLU A 122 14.06 -9.67 -4.12
C GLU A 122 14.13 -8.19 -4.45
N ILE A 123 14.47 -7.35 -3.46
CA ILE A 123 14.69 -5.90 -3.65
C ILE A 123 15.84 -5.66 -4.63
N LYS A 124 16.97 -6.36 -4.45
CA LYS A 124 18.13 -6.27 -5.37
C LYS A 124 17.77 -6.68 -6.80
N GLN A 125 17.06 -7.79 -6.96
CA GLN A 125 16.60 -8.25 -8.27
C GLN A 125 15.64 -7.24 -8.93
N LEU A 126 14.71 -6.66 -8.17
CA LEU A 126 13.79 -5.66 -8.69
C LEU A 126 14.53 -4.40 -9.14
N GLY A 127 15.46 -3.89 -8.32
CA GLY A 127 16.32 -2.76 -8.68
C GLY A 127 17.14 -3.02 -9.94
N ALA A 128 17.76 -4.20 -10.06
CA ALA A 128 18.53 -4.60 -11.23
C ALA A 128 17.70 -4.62 -12.53
N ARG A 129 16.43 -5.03 -12.44
CA ARG A 129 15.52 -5.03 -13.60
C ARG A 129 15.07 -3.63 -14.00
N TYR A 130 14.91 -2.70 -13.05
CA TYR A 130 14.72 -1.28 -13.38
C TYR A 130 15.96 -0.69 -14.07
N ALA A 131 17.16 -1.08 -13.62
CA ALA A 131 18.42 -0.65 -14.24
C ALA A 131 18.57 -1.19 -15.67
N GLU A 132 18.23 -2.46 -15.89
CA GLU A 132 18.17 -3.09 -17.21
C GLU A 132 17.19 -2.37 -18.13
N LEU A 133 15.94 -2.15 -17.69
CA LEU A 133 14.96 -1.41 -18.47
C LEU A 133 15.47 -0.02 -18.87
N ALA A 134 16.07 0.70 -17.93
CA ALA A 134 16.55 2.05 -18.19
C ALA A 134 17.74 2.06 -19.17
N ARG A 135 18.64 1.07 -19.11
CA ARG A 135 19.73 0.90 -20.08
C ARG A 135 19.21 0.52 -21.47
N ASP A 136 18.28 -0.43 -21.54
CA ASP A 136 17.62 -0.85 -22.79
C ASP A 136 16.92 0.32 -23.48
N ALA A 137 16.30 1.21 -22.70
CA ALA A 137 15.64 2.43 -23.18
C ALA A 137 16.59 3.60 -23.44
N GLY A 138 17.91 3.41 -23.28
CA GLY A 138 18.92 4.45 -23.50
C GLY A 138 18.77 5.66 -22.55
N LEU A 139 18.27 5.46 -21.34
CA LEU A 139 18.20 6.50 -20.32
C LEU A 139 19.57 6.76 -19.71
N SER A 140 19.80 8.00 -19.27
CA SER A 140 20.89 8.29 -18.33
C SER A 140 20.50 7.84 -16.91
N LEU A 141 21.46 7.65 -16.01
CA LEU A 141 21.18 7.38 -14.60
C LEU A 141 20.29 8.48 -13.99
N GLY A 142 20.53 9.75 -14.35
CA GLY A 142 19.71 10.87 -13.91
C GLY A 142 18.25 10.76 -14.38
N ASP A 143 18.01 10.31 -15.61
CA ASP A 143 16.66 10.09 -16.14
C ASP A 143 15.97 8.89 -15.48
N ALA A 144 16.70 7.80 -15.25
CA ALA A 144 16.21 6.64 -14.50
C ALA A 144 15.77 7.05 -13.09
N MET A 145 16.56 7.90 -12.41
CA MET A 145 16.24 8.43 -11.08
C MET A 145 15.00 9.33 -11.09
N ARG A 146 14.84 10.19 -12.09
CA ARG A 146 13.63 11.02 -12.26
C ARG A 146 12.39 10.15 -12.50
N ALA A 147 12.51 9.15 -13.38
CA ALA A 147 11.42 8.21 -13.66
C ALA A 147 10.99 7.45 -12.40
N PHE A 148 11.95 6.92 -11.64
CA PHE A 148 11.68 6.21 -10.39
C PHE A 148 11.06 7.14 -9.34
N HIS A 149 11.56 8.37 -9.19
CA HIS A 149 11.01 9.35 -8.25
C HIS A 149 9.55 9.72 -8.56
N LEU A 150 9.21 9.90 -9.85
CA LEU A 150 7.82 10.15 -10.25
C LEU A 150 6.91 8.98 -9.85
N PHE A 151 7.36 7.75 -10.08
CA PHE A 151 6.61 6.55 -9.69
C PHE A 151 6.51 6.40 -8.16
N GLU A 152 7.58 6.65 -7.40
CA GLU A 152 7.52 6.69 -5.94
C GLU A 152 6.45 7.67 -5.45
N GLY A 153 6.31 8.82 -6.10
CA GLY A 153 5.24 9.78 -5.79
C GLY A 153 3.84 9.18 -5.89
N ILE A 154 3.58 8.37 -6.92
CA ILE A 154 2.31 7.66 -7.13
C ILE A 154 2.04 6.67 -5.98
N VAL A 155 3.05 5.89 -5.59
CA VAL A 155 2.93 4.93 -4.49
C VAL A 155 2.68 5.66 -3.17
N ARG A 156 3.42 6.73 -2.88
CA ARG A 156 3.24 7.54 -1.67
C ARG A 156 1.86 8.18 -1.59
N THR A 157 1.34 8.72 -2.68
CA THR A 157 -0.03 9.25 -2.73
C THR A 157 -1.06 8.15 -2.42
N SER A 158 -0.86 6.94 -2.96
CA SER A 158 -1.73 5.78 -2.69
C SER A 158 -1.71 5.41 -1.20
N VAL A 159 -0.52 5.36 -0.58
CA VAL A 159 -0.38 5.06 0.85
C VAL A 159 -1.02 6.15 1.72
N ALA A 160 -0.88 7.42 1.35
CA ALA A 160 -1.50 8.52 2.07
C ALA A 160 -3.04 8.43 2.06
N GLU A 161 -3.65 7.98 0.96
CA GLU A 161 -5.10 7.75 0.88
C GLU A 161 -5.57 6.60 1.77
N LEU A 162 -4.80 5.52 1.87
CA LEU A 162 -5.09 4.41 2.79
C LEU A 162 -4.92 4.80 4.26
N GLY A 163 -3.88 5.61 4.54
CA GLY A 163 -3.56 6.10 5.88
C GLY A 163 -4.58 7.09 6.47
N ALA A 164 -5.56 7.54 5.68
CA ALA A 164 -6.64 8.42 6.13
C ALA A 164 -7.65 7.75 7.09
N ALA A 165 -7.55 6.42 7.31
CA ALA A 165 -8.51 5.63 8.10
C ALA A 165 -8.12 5.30 9.58
N LYS A 166 -6.95 5.77 10.09
CA LYS A 166 -6.38 5.70 11.48
C LYS A 166 -5.19 4.74 11.73
N VAL A 167 -4.42 5.13 12.77
CA VAL A 167 -3.35 4.49 13.60
C VAL A 167 -2.53 3.37 12.93
N GLY A 168 -1.21 3.59 12.84
CA GLY A 168 -0.25 2.78 12.07
C GLY A 168 0.39 3.53 10.90
N ARG A 169 0.01 4.80 10.70
CA ARG A 169 0.45 5.67 9.59
C ARG A 169 1.96 5.89 9.55
N ALA A 170 2.60 6.11 10.70
CA ALA A 170 4.03 6.40 10.75
C ALA A 170 4.85 5.17 10.31
N ASP A 171 4.61 4.01 10.93
CA ASP A 171 5.30 2.77 10.60
C ASP A 171 5.05 2.34 9.15
N LEU A 172 3.83 2.53 8.62
CA LEU A 172 3.53 2.23 7.21
C LEU A 172 4.28 3.17 6.24
N GLU A 173 4.21 4.49 6.46
CA GLU A 173 4.92 5.47 5.61
C GLU A 173 6.44 5.30 5.68
N GLU A 174 6.97 4.96 6.86
CA GLU A 174 8.39 4.68 7.08
C GLU A 174 8.82 3.39 6.36
N ASN A 175 8.10 2.29 6.55
CA ASN A 175 8.39 1.00 5.90
C ASN A 175 8.29 1.10 4.36
N VAL A 176 7.27 1.78 3.84
CA VAL A 176 7.15 2.05 2.40
C VAL A 176 8.33 2.92 1.93
N GLY A 177 8.67 3.95 2.69
CA GLY A 177 9.77 4.84 2.36
C GLY A 177 11.12 4.12 2.30
N TRP A 178 11.40 3.27 3.29
CA TRP A 178 12.59 2.43 3.32
C TRP A 178 12.63 1.47 2.12
N PHE A 179 11.55 0.73 1.87
CA PHE A 179 11.47 -0.22 0.76
C PHE A 179 11.75 0.46 -0.60
N LEU A 180 11.08 1.58 -0.89
CA LEU A 180 11.27 2.31 -2.14
C LEU A 180 12.69 2.87 -2.27
N ASN A 181 13.30 3.29 -1.15
CA ASN A 181 14.69 3.71 -1.14
C ASN A 181 15.63 2.54 -1.49
N GLU A 182 15.45 1.36 -0.90
CA GLU A 182 16.33 0.23 -1.16
C GLU A 182 16.20 -0.28 -2.61
N VAL A 183 15.00 -0.26 -3.20
CA VAL A 183 14.83 -0.57 -4.63
C VAL A 183 15.56 0.46 -5.49
N ARG A 184 15.50 1.75 -5.15
CA ARG A 184 16.24 2.80 -5.85
C ARG A 184 17.75 2.60 -5.72
N VAL A 185 18.26 2.31 -4.52
CA VAL A 185 19.69 2.07 -4.28
C VAL A 185 20.15 0.88 -5.12
N ALA A 186 19.42 -0.24 -5.07
CA ALA A 186 19.71 -1.41 -5.89
C ALA A 186 19.69 -1.11 -7.40
N MET A 187 18.76 -0.26 -7.86
CA MET A 187 18.74 0.21 -9.24
C MET A 187 20.01 0.98 -9.59
N VAL A 188 20.45 1.92 -8.72
CA VAL A 188 21.67 2.71 -8.95
C VAL A 188 22.91 1.83 -8.98
N GLU A 189 23.03 0.89 -8.04
CA GLU A 189 24.16 -0.06 -7.97
C GLU A 189 24.24 -0.93 -9.22
N ALA A 190 23.09 -1.39 -9.73
CA ALA A 190 23.00 -2.23 -10.92
C ALA A 190 23.02 -1.46 -12.25
N PHE A 191 22.98 -0.12 -12.22
CA PHE A 191 23.02 0.72 -13.42
C PHE A 191 24.44 0.85 -14.00
N SER A 192 25.44 0.55 -13.17
CA SER A 192 26.86 0.69 -13.50
C SER A 192 27.35 -0.33 -14.53
#